data_AF-A0A364NZE3-F1
#
_entry.id   AF-A0A364NZE3-F1
#
_cell.length_a   1.000
_cell.length_b   1.000
_cell.length_c   1.000
_cell.angle_alpha   90.00
_cell.angle_beta   90.00
_cell.angle_gamma   90.00
#
_symmetry.space_group_name_H-M   'P 1'
#
loop_
_entity.id
_entity.type
_entity.pdbx_description
1 polymer ?
#
loop_
_entity_poly.entity_id
_entity_poly.type
_entity_poly.pdbx_seq_one_letter_code
_entity_poly.pdbx_strand_id
1 'polypeptide(L)'
;MNESIIHLPVTGRSRGTVLPPCWNAGINGQHTITLPRGAMSRILIVEDTKLMRDSLVDVLEAAGHLAVTADNGALAVEMVEGGASFDVIVTDIIMPEMDGIQTILELQTMLPAARIIAISGGSARLEKTQGLETAQRLGAVAVLEKPFEVDAFLAAVEAALKG
;
A
#
# COMPACT_ATOMS: atom_id res chain seq x y z
N MET A 1 -12.52 29.23 10.29
CA MET A 1 -11.29 29.08 11.12
C MET A 1 -10.13 28.93 10.16
N ASN A 2 -9.00 29.56 10.47
CA ASN A 2 -8.05 30.13 9.52
C ASN A 2 -7.50 29.17 8.45
N GLU A 3 -7.45 29.64 7.20
CA GLU A 3 -6.67 29.06 6.11
C GLU A 3 -5.32 29.77 6.08
N SER A 4 -4.31 29.16 6.70
CA SER A 4 -2.94 29.66 6.59
C SER A 4 -2.35 29.24 5.23
N ILE A 5 -2.40 30.16 4.28
CA ILE A 5 -1.79 30.07 2.95
C ILE A 5 -0.27 30.19 3.12
N ILE A 6 0.48 29.16 2.75
CA ILE A 6 1.94 29.22 2.69
C ILE A 6 2.33 29.41 1.23
N HIS A 7 2.76 30.63 0.88
CA HIS A 7 3.40 30.91 -0.40
C HIS A 7 4.89 30.51 -0.29
N LEU A 8 5.29 29.43 -0.96
CA LEU A 8 6.71 29.13 -1.14
C LEU A 8 7.17 29.70 -2.49
N PRO A 9 8.19 30.58 -2.52
CA PRO A 9 8.78 31.03 -3.77
C PRO A 9 9.55 29.89 -4.43
N VAL A 10 9.34 29.71 -5.74
CA VAL A 10 10.07 28.74 -6.56
C VAL A 10 11.45 29.32 -6.89
N THR A 11 12.33 29.40 -5.89
CA THR A 11 13.73 29.75 -6.11
C THR A 11 14.62 28.81 -5.30
N GLY A 12 15.32 27.92 -6.01
CA GLY A 12 16.51 27.26 -5.49
C GLY A 12 16.35 25.78 -5.11
N ARG A 13 16.52 24.91 -6.10
CA ARG A 13 17.26 23.64 -6.05
C ARG A 13 17.37 22.97 -4.66
N SER A 14 16.56 21.94 -4.38
CA SER A 14 17.04 20.67 -3.81
C SER A 14 15.90 19.64 -3.68
N ARG A 15 16.27 18.37 -3.98
CA ARG A 15 15.47 17.13 -4.00
C ARG A 15 14.54 17.01 -5.20
N GLY A 16 15.05 16.32 -6.22
CA GLY A 16 14.33 16.01 -7.45
C GLY A 16 13.15 15.09 -7.17
N THR A 17 11.94 15.66 -7.28
CA THR A 17 10.74 14.90 -7.61
C THR A 17 10.78 14.68 -9.11
N VAL A 18 11.10 13.46 -9.55
CA VAL A 18 10.77 13.06 -10.92
C VAL A 18 9.28 12.71 -10.88
N LEU A 19 8.46 13.57 -11.49
CA LEU A 19 7.04 13.29 -11.67
C LEU A 19 6.88 12.08 -12.62
N PRO A 20 5.88 11.21 -12.40
CA PRO A 20 5.60 10.11 -13.32
C PRO A 20 5.25 10.64 -14.73
N PRO A 21 5.61 9.92 -15.80
CA PRO A 21 5.53 10.39 -17.18
C PRO A 21 4.10 10.71 -17.67
N CYS A 22 3.06 10.17 -17.04
CA CYS A 22 1.66 10.47 -17.35
C CYS A 22 1.21 11.86 -16.86
N TRP A 23 1.93 12.49 -15.92
CA TRP A 23 1.59 13.83 -15.42
C TRP A 23 1.97 14.95 -16.42
N ASN A 24 2.80 14.65 -17.41
CA ASN A 24 3.37 15.67 -18.30
C ASN A 24 2.48 16.01 -19.52
N ALA A 25 1.31 15.37 -19.65
CA ALA A 25 0.41 15.57 -20.78
C ALA A 25 -0.50 16.79 -20.60
N GLY A 26 0.00 17.98 -20.93
CA GLY A 26 -0.85 19.07 -21.43
C GLY A 26 -1.36 20.11 -20.41
N ILE A 27 -0.55 20.53 -19.44
CA ILE A 27 -0.91 21.66 -18.56
C ILE A 27 -0.48 23.02 -19.16
N ASN A 28 -1.40 23.71 -19.84
CA ASN A 28 -1.26 25.13 -20.14
C ASN A 28 -1.45 25.96 -18.86
N GLY A 29 -0.35 26.25 -18.16
CA GLY A 29 -0.04 27.47 -17.40
C GLY A 29 -1.01 28.10 -16.39
N GLN A 30 -2.26 27.65 -16.20
CA GLN A 30 -3.26 28.34 -15.36
C GLN A 30 -4.21 27.41 -14.58
N HIS A 31 -4.03 26.09 -14.67
CA HIS A 31 -4.79 25.14 -13.85
C HIS A 31 -3.92 24.65 -12.70
N THR A 32 -4.12 25.21 -11.51
CA THR A 32 -3.60 24.63 -10.27
C THR A 32 -4.39 23.35 -9.98
N ILE A 33 -3.76 22.20 -10.15
CA ILE A 33 -4.27 20.95 -9.58
C ILE A 33 -4.02 21.03 -8.08
N THR A 34 -5.08 21.27 -7.30
CA THR A 34 -5.01 21.08 -5.84
C THR A 34 -4.99 19.57 -5.60
N LEU A 35 -3.79 19.03 -5.39
CA LEU A 35 -3.67 17.67 -4.89
C LEU A 35 -4.17 17.65 -3.44
N PRO A 36 -5.10 16.75 -3.07
CA PRO A 36 -5.42 16.55 -1.67
C PRO A 36 -4.11 16.27 -0.93
N ARG A 37 -3.94 16.90 0.24
CA ARG A 37 -2.75 16.74 1.10
C ARG A 37 -2.71 15.33 1.71
N GLY A 38 -2.46 14.33 0.89
CA GLY A 38 -1.81 13.09 1.32
C GLY A 38 -0.39 13.14 0.77
N ALA A 39 0.63 13.03 1.63
CA ALA A 39 1.97 12.75 1.12
C ALA A 39 1.89 11.43 0.33
N MET A 40 2.56 11.35 -0.83
CA MET A 40 2.60 10.08 -1.58
C MET A 40 3.19 8.99 -0.69
N SER A 41 2.34 8.07 -0.22
CA SER A 41 2.76 6.93 0.60
C SER A 41 3.37 5.82 -0.25
N ARG A 42 4.33 5.10 0.34
CA ARG A 42 5.01 3.97 -0.28
C ARG A 42 4.40 2.67 0.23
N ILE A 43 3.72 1.95 -0.66
CA ILE A 43 2.90 0.80 -0.32
C ILE A 43 3.52 -0.45 -0.93
N LEU A 44 3.76 -1.47 -0.12
CA LEU A 44 4.19 -2.79 -0.58
C LEU A 44 2.97 -3.67 -0.85
N ILE A 45 2.91 -4.31 -2.01
CA ILE A 45 1.89 -5.31 -2.38
C ILE A 45 2.57 -6.67 -2.47
N VAL A 46 2.13 -7.63 -1.65
CA VAL A 46 2.59 -9.03 -1.63
C VAL A 46 1.44 -9.91 -2.12
N GLU A 47 1.54 -10.37 -3.36
CA GLU A 47 0.46 -11.10 -4.06
C GLU A 47 1.08 -11.98 -5.13
N ASP A 48 0.81 -13.29 -5.13
CA ASP A 48 1.41 -14.24 -6.07
C ASP A 48 0.77 -14.16 -7.46
N THR A 49 -0.53 -13.84 -7.53
CA THR A 49 -1.25 -13.74 -8.78
C THR A 49 -0.94 -12.44 -9.51
N LYS A 50 -0.11 -12.52 -10.56
CA LYS A 50 0.32 -11.36 -11.37
C LYS A 50 -0.83 -10.43 -11.78
N LEU A 51 -1.94 -10.98 -12.27
CA LEU A 51 -3.09 -10.18 -12.72
C LEU A 51 -3.70 -9.36 -11.58
N MET A 52 -3.83 -9.95 -10.39
CA MET A 52 -4.34 -9.26 -9.20
C MET A 52 -3.35 -8.19 -8.74
N ARG A 53 -2.06 -8.55 -8.69
CA ARG A 53 -0.98 -7.64 -8.30
C ARG A 53 -0.93 -6.40 -9.19
N ASP A 54 -0.94 -6.58 -10.51
CA ASP A 54 -0.96 -5.47 -11.48
C ASP A 54 -2.22 -4.59 -11.30
N SER A 55 -3.39 -5.21 -11.07
CA SER A 55 -4.64 -4.46 -10.85
C SER A 55 -4.58 -3.61 -9.57
N LEU A 56 -3.98 -4.12 -8.49
CA LEU A 56 -3.80 -3.37 -7.25
C LEU A 56 -2.79 -2.22 -7.41
N VAL A 57 -1.72 -2.42 -8.21
CA VAL A 57 -0.78 -1.35 -8.58
C VAL A 57 -1.53 -0.22 -9.29
N ASP A 58 -2.29 -0.53 -10.34
CA ASP A 58 -3.01 0.47 -11.13
C ASP A 58 -3.95 1.30 -10.24
N VAL A 59 -4.65 0.65 -9.30
CA VAL A 59 -5.54 1.31 -8.34
C VAL A 59 -4.79 2.26 -7.41
N LEU A 60 -3.66 1.82 -6.84
CA LEU A 60 -2.87 2.64 -5.91
C LEU A 60 -2.18 3.81 -6.61
N GLU A 61 -1.63 3.60 -7.80
CA GLU A 61 -1.01 4.66 -8.59
C GLU A 61 -2.03 5.71 -9.05
N ALA A 62 -3.23 5.27 -9.46
CA ALA A 62 -4.33 6.17 -9.78
C ALA A 62 -4.78 7.01 -8.56
N ALA A 63 -4.63 6.47 -7.35
CA ALA A 63 -4.88 7.18 -6.09
C ALA A 63 -3.70 8.08 -5.64
N GLY A 64 -2.58 8.10 -6.38
CA GLY A 64 -1.43 8.96 -6.07
C GLY A 64 -0.44 8.37 -5.06
N HIS A 65 -0.44 7.05 -4.88
CA HIS A 65 0.52 6.32 -4.06
C HIS A 65 1.64 5.70 -4.90
N LEU A 66 2.78 5.41 -4.28
CA LEU A 66 3.84 4.63 -4.90
C LEU A 66 3.67 3.16 -4.52
N ALA A 67 3.34 2.31 -5.48
CA ALA A 67 3.25 0.87 -5.28
C ALA A 67 4.60 0.18 -5.56
N VAL A 68 5.01 -0.70 -4.66
CA VAL A 68 6.14 -1.63 -4.82
C VAL A 68 5.58 -3.03 -4.67
N THR A 69 6.06 -3.96 -5.50
CA THR A 69 5.47 -5.30 -5.58
C THR A 69 6.45 -6.40 -5.19
N ALA A 70 5.98 -7.39 -4.46
CA ALA A 70 6.59 -8.70 -4.29
C ALA A 70 5.60 -9.78 -4.72
N ASP A 71 6.06 -10.82 -5.41
CA ASP A 71 5.23 -11.94 -5.82
C ASP A 71 5.18 -13.09 -4.79
N ASN A 72 5.93 -12.95 -3.70
CA ASN A 72 5.93 -13.89 -2.58
C ASN A 72 6.40 -13.18 -1.31
N GLY A 73 6.15 -13.81 -0.15
CA GLY A 73 6.54 -13.28 1.14
C GLY A 73 8.05 -13.17 1.37
N ALA A 74 8.86 -14.09 0.83
CA ALA A 74 10.31 -14.08 1.04
C ALA A 74 10.97 -12.87 0.36
N LEU A 75 10.53 -12.54 -0.85
CA LEU A 75 10.98 -11.33 -1.55
C LEU A 75 10.55 -10.05 -0.79
N ALA A 76 9.35 -10.04 -0.21
CA ALA A 76 8.90 -8.92 0.61
C ALA A 76 9.80 -8.70 1.83
N VAL A 77 10.19 -9.78 2.50
CA VAL A 77 11.13 -9.75 3.64
C VAL A 77 12.52 -9.31 3.19
N GLU A 78 13.06 -9.88 2.11
CA GLU A 78 14.37 -9.50 1.56
C GLU A 78 14.45 -8.00 1.23
N MET A 79 13.38 -7.41 0.67
CA MET A 79 13.33 -5.99 0.40
C MET A 79 13.47 -5.15 1.68
N VAL A 80 12.79 -5.55 2.76
CA VAL A 80 12.85 -4.86 4.05
C VAL A 80 14.19 -5.04 4.72
N GLU A 81 14.77 -6.24 4.69
CA GLU A 81 16.13 -6.51 5.17
C GLU A 81 17.17 -5.69 4.39
N GLY A 82 16.94 -5.48 3.09
CA GLY A 82 17.73 -4.60 2.23
C GLY A 82 17.57 -3.10 2.52
N GLY A 83 16.76 -2.72 3.50
CA GLY A 83 16.56 -1.35 3.96
C GLY A 83 15.40 -0.61 3.30
N ALA A 84 14.53 -1.29 2.55
CA ALA A 84 13.30 -0.66 2.05
C ALA A 84 12.31 -0.43 3.20
N SER A 85 11.74 0.77 3.26
CA SER A 85 10.67 1.13 4.19
C SER A 85 9.34 1.34 3.46
N PHE A 86 8.23 1.04 4.15
CA PHE A 86 6.88 1.15 3.62
C PHE A 86 5.95 1.72 4.70
N ASP A 87 4.97 2.52 4.27
CA ASP A 87 3.93 3.07 5.16
C ASP A 87 2.82 2.04 5.38
N VAL A 88 2.46 1.34 4.30
CA VAL A 88 1.44 0.29 4.28
C VAL A 88 2.00 -0.94 3.58
N ILE A 89 1.69 -2.11 4.12
CA ILE A 89 1.94 -3.40 3.48
C ILE A 89 0.57 -4.05 3.25
N VAL A 90 0.30 -4.41 2.01
CA VAL A 90 -0.87 -5.19 1.60
C VAL A 90 -0.38 -6.58 1.28
N THR A 91 -0.86 -7.62 1.96
CA THR A 91 -0.41 -9.00 1.75
C THR A 91 -1.58 -9.96 1.60
N ASP A 92 -1.51 -10.85 0.61
CA ASP A 92 -2.37 -12.05 0.60
C ASP A 92 -1.96 -12.96 1.77
N ILE A 93 -2.96 -13.54 2.44
CA ILE A 93 -2.80 -14.56 3.47
C ILE A 93 -2.54 -15.92 2.80
N ILE A 94 -3.16 -16.18 1.66
CA ILE A 94 -3.10 -17.48 0.99
C ILE A 94 -2.08 -17.40 -0.14
N MET A 95 -0.85 -17.84 0.13
CA MET A 95 0.23 -17.96 -0.87
C MET A 95 0.79 -19.39 -0.88
N PRO A 96 1.17 -19.94 -2.05
CA PRO A 96 1.60 -21.33 -2.19
C PRO A 96 3.02 -21.64 -1.66
N GLU A 97 3.88 -20.63 -1.48
CA GLU A 97 5.31 -20.83 -1.16
C GLU A 97 5.70 -20.41 0.27
N MET A 98 5.06 -19.38 0.82
CA MET A 98 5.29 -18.87 2.17
C MET A 98 3.96 -18.49 2.79
N ASP A 99 3.74 -18.90 4.03
CA ASP A 99 2.50 -18.56 4.73
C ASP A 99 2.41 -17.03 4.87
N GLY A 100 1.34 -16.43 4.35
CA GLY A 100 1.10 -15.00 4.49
C GLY A 100 1.09 -14.56 5.96
N ILE A 101 0.71 -15.46 6.88
CA ILE A 101 0.79 -15.25 8.33
C ILE A 101 2.24 -15.09 8.81
N GLN A 102 3.16 -15.94 8.34
CA GLN A 102 4.58 -15.82 8.66
C GLN A 102 5.16 -14.52 8.10
N THR A 103 4.78 -14.17 6.88
CA THR A 103 5.15 -12.90 6.24
C THR A 103 4.74 -11.70 7.10
N ILE A 104 3.48 -11.69 7.58
CA ILE A 104 2.97 -10.65 8.47
C ILE A 104 3.82 -10.56 9.75
N LEU A 105 4.13 -11.69 10.39
CA LEU A 105 4.90 -11.71 11.64
C LEU A 105 6.31 -11.13 11.46
N GLU A 106 7.00 -11.53 10.39
CA GLU A 106 8.35 -11.06 10.09
C GLU A 106 8.35 -9.57 9.76
N LEU A 107 7.48 -9.12 8.87
CA LEU A 107 7.39 -7.72 8.46
C LEU A 107 6.92 -6.81 9.61
N GLN A 108 6.01 -7.26 10.47
CA GLN A 108 5.59 -6.51 11.66
C GLN A 108 6.75 -6.32 12.65
N THR A 109 7.65 -7.30 12.74
CA THR A 109 8.84 -7.23 13.61
C THR A 109 9.88 -6.28 13.04
N MET A 110 10.10 -6.31 11.72
CA MET A 110 11.10 -5.48 11.04
C MET A 110 10.65 -4.02 10.85
N LEU A 111 9.35 -3.81 10.59
CA LEU A 111 8.73 -2.51 10.36
C LEU A 111 7.55 -2.29 11.32
N PRO A 112 7.80 -2.08 12.63
CA PRO A 112 6.73 -1.92 13.62
C PRO A 112 5.85 -0.68 13.40
N ALA A 113 6.31 0.28 12.60
CA ALA A 113 5.55 1.46 12.22
C ALA A 113 4.69 1.25 10.97
N ALA A 114 4.99 0.24 10.15
CA ALA A 114 4.22 -0.05 8.93
C ALA A 114 2.86 -0.64 9.30
N ARG A 115 1.86 -0.31 8.47
CA ARG A 115 0.48 -0.75 8.67
C ARG A 115 0.16 -1.90 7.73
N ILE A 116 -0.18 -3.04 8.31
CA ILE A 116 -0.41 -4.26 7.54
C ILE A 116 -1.91 -4.43 7.26
N ILE A 117 -2.27 -4.57 6.00
CA ILE A 117 -3.59 -4.95 5.51
C ILE A 117 -3.48 -6.35 4.95
N ALA A 118 -4.26 -7.28 5.49
CA ALA A 118 -4.28 -8.65 5.01
C ALA A 118 -5.43 -8.85 4.01
N ILE A 119 -5.20 -9.59 2.94
CA ILE A 119 -6.20 -9.98 1.94
C ILE A 119 -6.39 -11.49 2.02
N SER A 120 -7.62 -12.00 2.02
CA SER A 120 -7.90 -13.44 2.15
C SER A 120 -8.72 -13.96 0.96
N GLY A 121 -8.30 -15.10 0.39
CA GLY A 121 -9.09 -15.86 -0.59
C GLY A 121 -10.24 -16.63 0.06
N GLY A 122 -11.49 -16.33 -0.31
CA GLY A 122 -12.70 -16.87 0.31
C GLY A 122 -13.03 -18.37 0.11
N SER A 123 -12.09 -19.21 -0.34
CA SER A 123 -12.38 -20.57 -0.83
C SER A 123 -12.41 -21.67 0.24
N ALA A 124 -11.80 -21.49 1.43
CA ALA A 124 -11.81 -22.52 2.48
C ALA A 124 -12.45 -22.00 3.78
N ARG A 125 -13.71 -22.38 4.02
CA ARG A 125 -14.54 -21.95 5.18
C ARG A 125 -13.91 -22.23 6.56
N LEU A 126 -12.97 -23.18 6.65
CA LEU A 126 -12.26 -23.56 7.87
C LEU A 126 -10.96 -22.75 8.09
N GLU A 127 -10.30 -22.33 7.01
CA GLU A 127 -9.08 -21.50 7.05
C GLU A 127 -9.41 -20.01 7.15
N LYS A 128 -10.61 -19.63 6.69
CA LYS A 128 -11.16 -18.28 6.76
C LYS A 128 -11.26 -17.75 8.20
N THR A 129 -11.77 -18.54 9.13
CA THR A 129 -11.87 -18.13 10.54
C THR A 129 -10.51 -18.06 11.22
N GLN A 130 -9.59 -18.99 10.92
CA GLN A 130 -8.29 -19.01 11.57
C GLN A 130 -7.33 -17.97 11.00
N GLY A 131 -7.21 -17.84 9.68
CA GLY A 131 -6.29 -16.89 9.04
C GLY A 131 -6.67 -15.44 9.32
N LEU A 132 -7.95 -15.08 9.20
CA LEU A 132 -8.42 -13.72 9.46
C LEU A 132 -8.27 -13.31 10.94
N GLU A 133 -8.71 -14.18 11.86
CA GLU A 133 -8.55 -13.92 13.30
C GLU A 133 -7.07 -13.87 13.70
N THR A 134 -6.24 -14.72 13.10
CA THR A 134 -4.80 -14.76 13.39
C THR A 134 -4.12 -13.50 12.85
N ALA A 135 -4.41 -13.06 11.63
CA ALA A 135 -3.86 -11.82 11.07
C ALA A 135 -4.20 -10.60 11.95
N GLN A 136 -5.45 -10.50 12.43
CA GLN A 136 -5.86 -9.44 13.37
C GLN A 136 -5.10 -9.52 14.69
N ARG A 137 -4.94 -10.72 15.27
CA ARG A 137 -4.17 -10.93 16.51
C ARG A 137 -2.68 -10.63 16.34
N LEU A 138 -2.15 -10.79 15.12
CA LEU A 138 -0.75 -10.52 14.79
C LEU A 138 -0.49 -9.04 14.43
N GLY A 139 -1.51 -8.19 14.46
CA GLY A 139 -1.36 -6.74 14.29
C GLY A 139 -1.77 -6.20 12.92
N ALA A 140 -2.40 -7.00 12.06
CA ALA A 140 -3.03 -6.45 10.85
C ALA A 140 -4.12 -5.45 11.25
N VAL A 141 -4.04 -4.23 10.71
CA VAL A 141 -4.96 -3.14 11.04
C VAL A 141 -6.27 -3.21 10.27
N ALA A 142 -6.27 -3.93 9.15
CA ALA A 142 -7.45 -4.20 8.35
C ALA A 142 -7.33 -5.55 7.66
N VAL A 143 -8.49 -6.12 7.33
CA VAL A 143 -8.56 -7.37 6.57
C VAL A 143 -9.62 -7.26 5.50
N LEU A 144 -9.28 -7.65 4.28
CA LEU A 144 -10.16 -7.65 3.10
C LEU A 144 -10.38 -9.08 2.61
N GLU A 145 -11.61 -9.39 2.23
CA GLU A 145 -11.97 -10.70 1.71
C GLU A 145 -12.13 -10.64 0.19
N LYS A 146 -11.52 -11.58 -0.55
CA LYS A 146 -11.76 -11.76 -1.98
C LYS A 146 -13.11 -12.48 -2.19
N PRO A 147 -13.97 -12.01 -3.13
CA PRO A 147 -13.79 -10.81 -3.95
C PRO A 147 -14.11 -9.53 -3.18
N PHE A 148 -13.33 -8.47 -3.42
CA PHE A 148 -13.58 -7.13 -2.88
C PHE A 148 -13.64 -6.10 -4.03
N GLU A 149 -14.36 -5.01 -3.76
CA GLU A 149 -14.46 -3.87 -4.68
C GLU A 149 -13.26 -2.93 -4.51
N VAL A 150 -12.92 -2.19 -5.58
CA VAL A 150 -11.82 -1.20 -5.59
C VAL A 150 -11.98 -0.16 -4.48
N ASP A 151 -13.21 0.35 -4.29
CA ASP A 151 -13.52 1.35 -3.26
C ASP A 151 -13.27 0.81 -1.85
N ALA A 152 -13.53 -0.47 -1.61
CA ALA A 152 -13.29 -1.11 -0.32
C ALA A 152 -11.78 -1.24 -0.04
N PHE A 153 -11.00 -1.55 -1.08
CA PHE A 153 -9.54 -1.61 -0.98
C PHE A 153 -8.93 -0.22 -0.69
N LEU A 154 -9.31 0.81 -1.45
CA LEU A 154 -8.83 2.17 -1.22
C LEU A 154 -9.23 2.70 0.16
N ALA A 155 -10.47 2.45 0.60
CA ALA A 155 -10.91 2.85 1.94
C ALA A 155 -10.08 2.20 3.06
N ALA A 156 -9.70 0.93 2.91
CA ALA A 156 -8.83 0.25 3.86
C ALA A 156 -7.42 0.85 3.90
N VAL A 157 -6.84 1.17 2.75
CA VAL A 157 -5.53 1.83 2.64
C VAL A 157 -5.56 3.22 3.29
N GLU A 158 -6.57 4.02 2.98
CA GLU A 158 -6.72 5.34 3.59
C GLU A 158 -6.92 5.28 5.11
N ALA A 159 -7.69 4.30 5.60
CA ALA A 159 -7.88 4.10 7.03
C ALA A 159 -6.56 3.71 7.71
N ALA A 160 -5.79 2.82 7.10
CA ALA A 160 -4.48 2.40 7.59
C ALA A 160 -3.49 3.58 7.70
N LEU A 161 -3.49 4.49 6.72
CA LEU A 161 -2.64 5.68 6.70
C LEU A 161 -3.02 6.77 7.72
N LYS A 162 -4.28 6.79 8.19
CA LYS A 162 -4.80 7.82 9.12
C LYS A 162 -4.66 7.45 10.60
N GLY A 163 -4.64 6.16 10.93
CA GLY A 163 -4.44 5.69 12.30
C GLY A 163 -3.01 5.86 12.76
#